data_AF-A0A7W4YXQ0-F1
#
_entry.id   AF-A0A7W4YXQ0-F1
#
_cell.length_a   1.000
_cell.length_b   1.000
_cell.length_c   1.000
_cell.angle_alpha   90.00
_cell.angle_beta   90.00
_cell.angle_gamma   90.00
#
_symmetry.space_group_name_H-M   'P 1'
#
loop_
_entity.id
_entity.type
_entity.pdbx_description
1 polymer ?
#
loop_
_entity_poly.entity_id
_entity_poly.type
_entity_poly.pdbx_seq_one_letter_code
_entity_poly.pdbx_strand_id
1 'polypeptide(L)'
;MLRQLSIALAVAGALTSAAQAHGIWTAQRHGDLAIIYGHGAGDDAYKPEKVKSAVSYLASGEKRDSKVLHQAKNALVEPATDAVALTVILDNGIWTKGPDGKSVNKPKSQVTGAQSASHSIKINTTILKSGAAPKPTGQGLEIVALADPMTLKMGDDLPVQVFADGKPLAGVALYVDYVNDGHAQSNRTDQDGKVTLFVRNDGLNVIGVSHAKKTPDNAEIDQVSYFATLSFTLPHEED
;
A
#
# COMPACT_ATOMS: atom_id res chain seq x y z
N MET A 1 -4.35 19.90 52.68
CA MET A 1 -5.11 18.98 51.81
C MET A 1 -4.91 19.41 50.36
N LEU A 2 -3.91 18.85 49.66
CA LEU A 2 -3.76 19.05 48.21
C LEU A 2 -4.22 17.77 47.52
N ARG A 3 -5.28 17.87 46.71
CA ARG A 3 -5.75 16.79 45.85
C ARG A 3 -4.74 16.60 44.71
N GLN A 4 -4.08 15.45 44.68
CA GLN A 4 -3.38 14.98 43.49
C GLN A 4 -4.43 14.61 42.44
N LEU A 5 -4.44 15.31 41.30
CA LEU A 5 -5.09 14.81 40.09
C LEU A 5 -4.10 13.90 39.37
N SER A 6 -4.31 12.60 39.48
CA SER A 6 -3.65 11.61 38.63
C SER A 6 -4.27 11.68 37.24
N ILE A 7 -3.55 12.24 36.27
CA ILE A 7 -3.88 12.10 34.85
C ILE A 7 -3.42 10.70 34.44
N ALA A 8 -4.35 9.74 34.42
CA ALA A 8 -4.12 8.46 33.77
C ALA A 8 -4.12 8.68 32.26
N LEU A 9 -2.94 8.83 31.66
CA LEU A 9 -2.76 8.79 30.23
C LEU A 9 -2.97 7.35 29.76
N ALA A 10 -4.20 7.03 29.32
CA ALA A 10 -4.49 5.79 28.65
C ALA A 10 -3.83 5.81 27.26
N VAL A 11 -2.56 5.43 27.19
CA VAL A 11 -1.91 5.07 25.94
C VAL A 11 -2.52 3.74 25.50
N ALA A 12 -3.62 3.82 24.74
CA ALA A 12 -4.12 2.69 23.98
C ALA A 12 -3.11 2.41 22.85
N GLY A 13 -2.02 1.72 23.21
CA GLY A 13 -1.07 1.20 22.24
C GLY A 13 -1.80 0.23 21.34
N ALA A 14 -2.10 0.67 20.12
CA ALA A 14 -2.45 -0.23 19.03
C ALA A 14 -1.22 -1.12 18.78
N LEU A 15 -1.18 -2.28 19.43
CA LEU A 15 -0.28 -3.38 19.09
C LEU A 15 -0.68 -3.86 17.68
N THR A 16 -0.20 -3.15 16.67
CA THR A 16 -0.31 -3.52 15.27
C THR A 16 0.45 -4.82 15.08
N SER A 17 -0.26 -5.91 14.77
CA SER A 17 0.39 -7.16 14.39
C SER A 17 1.29 -6.90 13.17
N ALA A 18 2.55 -7.35 13.24
CA ALA A 18 3.56 -7.11 12.19
C ALA A 18 3.10 -7.55 10.78
N ALA A 19 2.18 -8.51 10.69
CA ALA A 19 1.59 -8.96 9.43
C ALA A 19 0.69 -7.92 8.74
N GLN A 20 0.13 -6.95 9.48
CA GLN A 20 -0.69 -5.87 8.91
C GLN A 20 0.16 -4.75 8.27
N ALA A 21 1.40 -4.60 8.73
CA ALA A 21 2.29 -3.54 8.29
C ALA A 21 2.88 -3.77 6.89
N HIS A 22 2.89 -5.02 6.40
CA HIS A 22 3.45 -5.33 5.08
C HIS A 22 2.62 -4.70 3.96
N GLY A 23 3.29 -4.24 2.93
CA GLY A 23 2.75 -3.69 1.70
C GLY A 23 3.24 -4.47 0.50
N ILE A 24 2.88 -4.01 -0.70
CA ILE A 24 3.56 -4.40 -1.93
C ILE A 24 4.06 -3.15 -2.65
N TRP A 25 5.10 -3.27 -3.46
CA TRP A 25 5.52 -2.27 -4.45
C TRP A 25 6.22 -2.97 -5.61
N THR A 26 6.48 -2.28 -6.71
CA THR A 26 7.35 -2.83 -7.76
C THR A 26 8.73 -2.18 -7.72
N ALA A 27 9.75 -2.98 -8.00
CA ALA A 27 11.13 -2.53 -8.07
C ALA A 27 11.92 -3.40 -9.06
N GLN A 28 12.95 -2.81 -9.67
CA GLN A 28 13.87 -3.56 -10.51
C GLN A 28 14.67 -4.58 -9.66
N ARG A 29 14.77 -5.81 -10.16
CA ARG A 29 15.55 -6.92 -9.61
C ARG A 29 16.19 -7.66 -10.77
N HIS A 30 17.51 -7.58 -10.89
CA HIS A 30 18.28 -8.29 -11.91
C HIS A 30 17.81 -8.04 -13.37
N GLY A 31 17.30 -6.83 -13.65
CA GLY A 31 16.79 -6.45 -14.97
C GLY A 31 15.29 -6.70 -15.18
N ASP A 32 14.63 -7.34 -14.22
CA ASP A 32 13.19 -7.60 -14.25
C ASP A 32 12.44 -6.71 -13.24
N LEU A 33 11.19 -6.36 -13.56
CA LEU A 33 10.31 -5.70 -12.62
C LEU A 33 9.66 -6.72 -11.70
N ALA A 34 10.10 -6.76 -10.44
CA ALA A 34 9.57 -7.66 -9.43
C ALA A 34 8.43 -7.02 -8.63
N ILE A 35 7.44 -7.84 -8.24
CA ILE A 35 6.45 -7.45 -7.22
C ILE A 35 7.06 -7.80 -5.86
N ILE A 36 7.40 -6.78 -5.08
CA ILE A 36 7.98 -6.94 -3.76
C ILE A 36 6.84 -7.00 -2.73
N TYR A 37 6.94 -7.91 -1.77
CA TYR A 37 6.08 -7.97 -0.59
C TYR A 37 6.95 -7.74 0.64
N GLY A 38 6.68 -6.71 1.43
CA GLY A 38 7.63 -6.31 2.46
C GLY A 38 7.22 -5.13 3.33
N HIS A 39 8.10 -4.77 4.26
CA HIS A 39 8.02 -3.59 5.11
C HIS A 39 9.43 -3.05 5.36
N GLY A 40 9.65 -1.75 5.18
CA GLY A 40 10.99 -1.18 5.18
C GLY A 40 11.88 -1.85 4.12
N ALA A 41 13.09 -2.25 4.50
CA ALA A 41 14.03 -2.99 3.65
C ALA A 41 13.68 -4.48 3.45
N GLY A 42 12.57 -4.96 4.02
CA GLY A 42 12.14 -6.35 3.87
C GLY A 42 11.70 -6.68 2.45
N ASP A 43 12.07 -7.88 1.99
CA ASP A 43 11.71 -8.46 0.69
C ASP A 43 11.35 -9.93 0.94
N ASP A 44 10.11 -10.14 1.38
CA ASP A 44 9.64 -11.39 1.94
C ASP A 44 9.06 -12.32 0.86
N ALA A 45 9.31 -13.62 1.03
CA ALA A 45 8.73 -14.63 0.18
C ALA A 45 7.19 -14.69 0.31
N TYR A 46 6.50 -14.88 -0.81
CA TYR A 46 5.07 -15.12 -0.87
C TYR A 46 4.71 -16.12 -1.97
N LYS A 47 3.52 -16.72 -1.86
CA LYS A 47 2.97 -17.57 -2.91
C LYS A 47 2.52 -16.70 -4.09
N PRO A 48 3.05 -16.86 -5.31
CA PRO A 48 2.75 -15.95 -6.42
C PRO A 48 1.26 -15.89 -6.78
N GLU A 49 0.49 -16.93 -6.50
CA GLU A 49 -0.96 -16.99 -6.71
C GLU A 49 -1.75 -15.99 -5.85
N LYS A 50 -1.09 -15.33 -4.89
CA LYS A 50 -1.66 -14.21 -4.14
C LYS A 50 -1.80 -12.96 -5.02
N VAL A 51 -1.02 -12.82 -6.09
CA VAL A 51 -1.23 -11.76 -7.09
C VAL A 51 -2.53 -12.06 -7.84
N LYS A 52 -3.54 -11.21 -7.65
CA LYS A 52 -4.88 -11.40 -8.22
C LYS A 52 -5.12 -10.57 -9.47
N SER A 53 -4.38 -9.48 -9.63
CA SER A 53 -4.51 -8.60 -10.78
C SER A 53 -3.21 -7.83 -11.00
N ALA A 54 -2.87 -7.63 -12.27
CA ALA A 54 -1.86 -6.69 -12.72
C ALA A 54 -2.38 -6.00 -13.99
N VAL A 55 -2.62 -4.69 -13.92
CA VAL A 55 -3.24 -3.92 -15.00
C VAL A 55 -2.35 -2.73 -15.35
N SER A 56 -1.98 -2.64 -16.61
CA SER A 56 -1.30 -1.50 -17.21
C SER A 56 -2.30 -0.45 -17.67
N TYR A 57 -1.89 0.81 -17.53
CA TYR A 57 -2.62 1.98 -18.00
C TYR A 57 -1.77 2.70 -19.03
N LEU A 58 -2.35 2.99 -20.19
CA LEU A 58 -1.72 3.81 -21.22
C LEU A 58 -2.04 5.28 -21.00
N ALA A 59 -1.28 6.18 -21.65
CA ALA A 59 -1.53 7.63 -21.59
C ALA A 59 -2.95 8.03 -22.04
N SER A 60 -3.58 7.23 -22.90
CA SER A 60 -4.98 7.40 -23.34
C SER A 60 -6.00 7.09 -22.24
N GLY A 61 -5.59 6.44 -21.15
CA GLY A 61 -6.47 5.85 -20.14
C GLY A 61 -6.95 4.43 -20.46
N GLU A 62 -6.54 3.87 -21.60
CA GLU A 62 -6.81 2.47 -21.94
C GLU A 62 -6.16 1.54 -20.91
N LYS A 63 -6.91 0.51 -20.49
CA LYS A 63 -6.44 -0.53 -19.57
C LYS A 63 -6.03 -1.77 -20.38
N ARG A 64 -4.89 -2.37 -20.04
CA ARG A 64 -4.44 -3.66 -20.60
C ARG A 64 -3.95 -4.56 -19.47
N ASP A 65 -4.16 -5.86 -19.63
CA ASP A 65 -3.60 -6.82 -18.68
C ASP A 65 -2.07 -6.83 -18.79
N SER A 66 -1.41 -6.85 -17.64
CA SER A 66 0.03 -7.10 -17.54
C SER A 66 0.28 -8.58 -17.35
N LYS A 67 1.40 -9.08 -17.86
CA LYS A 67 1.75 -10.49 -17.70
C LYS A 67 2.45 -10.68 -16.36
N VAL A 68 1.89 -11.54 -15.52
CA VAL A 68 2.49 -11.93 -14.24
C VAL A 68 3.26 -13.23 -14.42
N LEU A 69 4.55 -13.23 -14.11
CA LEU A 69 5.40 -14.41 -14.14
C LEU A 69 5.54 -14.98 -12.73
N HIS A 70 4.94 -16.14 -12.49
CA HIS A 70 5.06 -16.82 -11.21
C HIS A 70 6.46 -17.44 -11.07
N GLN A 71 7.13 -17.13 -9.96
CA GLN A 71 8.37 -17.77 -9.55
C GLN A 71 8.13 -18.60 -8.28
N ALA A 72 9.16 -19.27 -7.76
CA ALA A 72 9.01 -20.17 -6.62
C ALA A 72 8.57 -19.48 -5.32
N LYS A 73 8.93 -18.20 -5.11
CA LYS A 73 8.76 -17.48 -3.84
C LYS A 73 8.27 -16.03 -3.99
N ASN A 74 7.92 -15.62 -5.20
CA ASN A 74 7.56 -14.27 -5.60
C ASN A 74 7.00 -14.30 -7.02
N ALA A 75 6.67 -13.13 -7.58
CA ALA A 75 6.31 -12.97 -8.98
C ALA A 75 6.99 -11.74 -9.60
N LEU A 76 7.27 -11.84 -10.89
CA LEU A 76 7.63 -10.69 -11.72
C LEU A 76 6.38 -10.19 -12.46
N VAL A 77 6.44 -8.97 -12.98
CA VAL A 77 5.39 -8.39 -13.80
C VAL A 77 6.00 -7.72 -15.02
N GLU A 78 5.48 -8.07 -16.20
CA GLU A 78 5.77 -7.38 -17.45
C GLU A 78 4.59 -6.46 -17.77
N PRO A 79 4.72 -5.13 -17.61
CA PRO A 79 3.70 -4.18 -18.04
C PRO A 79 3.45 -4.30 -19.55
N ALA A 80 2.23 -3.97 -19.98
CA ALA A 80 1.92 -3.87 -21.40
C ALA A 80 2.80 -2.80 -22.07
N THR A 81 3.13 -3.00 -23.35
CA THR A 81 3.87 -2.01 -24.14
C THR A 81 3.18 -0.65 -24.04
N ASP A 82 3.99 0.39 -23.86
CA ASP A 82 3.59 1.79 -23.70
C ASP A 82 2.81 2.16 -22.43
N ALA A 83 2.73 1.27 -21.45
CA ALA A 83 2.16 1.59 -20.14
C ALA A 83 2.87 2.79 -19.48
N VAL A 84 2.09 3.76 -19.01
CA VAL A 84 2.56 4.88 -18.17
C VAL A 84 2.41 4.58 -16.69
N ALA A 85 1.49 3.68 -16.33
CA ALA A 85 1.33 3.20 -14.98
C ALA A 85 0.95 1.71 -14.95
N LEU A 86 1.18 1.08 -13.80
CA LEU A 86 0.83 -0.29 -13.50
C LEU A 86 0.11 -0.32 -12.15
N THR A 87 -0.97 -1.08 -12.04
CA THR A 87 -1.56 -1.44 -10.75
C THR A 87 -1.44 -2.93 -10.50
N VAL A 88 -0.99 -3.31 -9.32
CA VAL A 88 -0.94 -4.70 -8.86
C VAL A 88 -1.80 -4.85 -7.61
N ILE A 89 -2.62 -5.90 -7.57
CA ILE A 89 -3.40 -6.30 -6.39
C ILE A 89 -2.91 -7.65 -5.91
N LEU A 90 -2.51 -7.71 -4.64
CA LEU A 90 -2.16 -8.94 -3.94
C LEU A 90 -3.17 -9.17 -2.80
N ASP A 91 -3.87 -10.30 -2.88
CA ASP A 91 -4.73 -10.77 -1.80
C ASP A 91 -3.89 -11.61 -0.82
N ASN A 92 -3.63 -11.04 0.35
CA ASN A 92 -2.80 -11.68 1.37
C ASN A 92 -3.62 -12.61 2.29
N GLY A 93 -4.88 -12.88 1.97
CA GLY A 93 -5.76 -13.79 2.70
C GLY A 93 -6.30 -13.22 4.01
N ILE A 94 -7.01 -14.08 4.74
CA ILE A 94 -7.61 -13.74 6.04
C ILE A 94 -6.61 -14.07 7.15
N TRP A 95 -6.26 -13.06 7.93
CA TRP A 95 -5.41 -13.20 9.11
C TRP A 95 -6.27 -13.16 10.36
N THR A 96 -6.33 -14.29 11.05
CA THR A 96 -7.10 -14.44 12.28
C THR A 96 -6.17 -14.52 13.48
N LYS A 97 -6.40 -13.66 14.46
CA LYS A 97 -5.73 -13.66 15.76
C LYS A 97 -6.38 -14.69 16.67
N GLY A 98 -5.60 -15.69 17.08
CA GLY A 98 -6.02 -16.72 18.03
C GLY A 98 -6.02 -16.24 19.48
N PRO A 99 -6.47 -17.08 20.42
CA PRO A 99 -6.50 -16.75 21.85
C PRO A 99 -5.09 -16.60 22.45
N ASP A 100 -4.07 -17.18 21.82
CA ASP A 100 -2.65 -17.02 22.16
C ASP A 100 -2.04 -15.70 21.69
N GLY A 101 -2.85 -14.84 21.05
CA GLY A 101 -2.45 -13.56 20.51
C GLY A 101 -1.71 -13.62 19.17
N LYS A 102 -1.43 -14.81 18.62
CA LYS A 102 -0.76 -14.98 17.34
C LYS A 102 -1.75 -14.91 16.18
N SER A 103 -1.29 -14.40 15.04
CA SER A 103 -2.08 -14.37 13.81
C SER A 103 -1.71 -15.53 12.89
N VAL A 104 -2.72 -16.21 12.35
CA VAL A 104 -2.58 -17.27 11.34
C VAL A 104 -3.39 -16.92 10.09
N ASN A 105 -2.90 -17.31 8.91
CA ASN A 105 -3.57 -17.06 7.64
C ASN A 105 -4.67 -18.11 7.41
N LYS A 106 -5.78 -17.96 8.14
CA LYS A 106 -6.97 -18.81 8.10
C LYS A 106 -8.21 -17.96 8.38
N PRO A 107 -9.37 -18.31 7.82
CA PRO A 107 -10.62 -17.63 8.11
C PRO A 107 -11.05 -17.85 9.57
N LYS A 108 -11.92 -16.96 10.10
CA LYS A 108 -12.29 -16.95 11.52
C LYS A 108 -12.90 -18.27 12.00
N SER A 109 -13.71 -18.91 11.15
CA SER A 109 -14.32 -20.22 11.45
C SER A 109 -13.32 -21.36 11.68
N GLN A 110 -12.09 -21.24 11.17
CA GLN A 110 -11.05 -22.27 11.27
C GLN A 110 -10.08 -22.05 12.44
N VAL A 111 -10.32 -21.03 13.28
CA VAL A 111 -9.49 -20.72 14.44
C VAL A 111 -10.35 -20.75 15.70
N THR A 112 -10.26 -21.85 16.45
CA THR A 112 -10.96 -22.00 17.72
C THR A 112 -10.55 -20.89 18.69
N GLY A 113 -11.53 -20.17 19.24
CA GLY A 113 -11.27 -19.04 20.13
C GLY A 113 -10.72 -17.79 19.44
N ALA A 114 -10.98 -17.62 18.13
CA ALA A 114 -10.59 -16.43 17.38
C ALA A 114 -11.02 -15.13 18.08
N GLN A 115 -10.06 -14.23 18.28
CA GLN A 115 -10.28 -12.92 18.87
C GLN A 115 -10.69 -11.88 17.83
N SER A 116 -10.06 -11.92 16.65
CA SER A 116 -10.32 -11.00 15.55
C SER A 116 -9.82 -11.59 14.23
N ALA A 117 -10.48 -11.30 13.11
CA ALA A 117 -10.06 -11.71 11.78
C ALA A 117 -10.10 -10.54 10.80
N SER A 118 -9.07 -10.42 9.96
CA SER A 118 -9.03 -9.39 8.91
C SER A 118 -8.59 -9.95 7.57
N HIS A 119 -9.36 -9.65 6.52
CA HIS A 119 -8.94 -9.90 5.15
C HIS A 119 -7.98 -8.81 4.70
N SER A 120 -6.74 -9.18 4.38
CA SER A 120 -5.68 -8.23 4.05
C SER A 120 -5.48 -8.11 2.54
N ILE A 121 -5.81 -6.96 1.96
CA ILE A 121 -5.60 -6.63 0.55
C ILE A 121 -4.45 -5.64 0.41
N LYS A 122 -3.52 -5.91 -0.50
CA LYS A 122 -2.38 -5.04 -0.81
C LYS A 122 -2.51 -4.53 -2.24
N ILE A 123 -2.32 -3.23 -2.43
CA ILE A 123 -2.48 -2.56 -3.71
C ILE A 123 -1.21 -1.75 -3.95
N ASN A 124 -0.63 -1.85 -5.14
CA ASN A 124 0.41 -0.94 -5.57
C ASN A 124 0.00 -0.28 -6.88
N THR A 125 0.22 1.01 -6.98
CA THR A 125 0.25 1.74 -8.25
C THR A 125 1.67 2.21 -8.49
N THR A 126 2.27 1.78 -9.60
CA THR A 126 3.58 2.23 -10.05
C THR A 126 3.44 3.20 -11.21
N ILE A 127 4.06 4.38 -11.12
CA ILE A 127 4.28 5.26 -12.28
C ILE A 127 5.55 4.79 -12.99
N LEU A 128 5.39 4.40 -14.26
CA LEU A 128 6.46 3.79 -15.07
C LEU A 128 7.20 4.84 -15.91
N LYS A 129 6.48 5.85 -16.40
CA LYS A 129 7.01 6.95 -17.21
C LYS A 129 6.03 8.12 -17.22
N SER A 130 6.51 9.28 -17.68
CA SER A 130 5.69 10.49 -17.79
C SER A 130 4.45 10.25 -18.67
N GLY A 131 3.34 10.85 -18.27
CA GLY A 131 2.05 10.66 -18.92
C GLY A 131 0.88 11.18 -18.07
N ALA A 132 -0.34 10.87 -18.50
CA ALA A 132 -1.52 11.26 -17.73
C ALA A 132 -1.49 10.63 -16.33
N ALA A 133 -1.71 11.44 -15.29
CA ALA A 133 -1.83 10.97 -13.93
C ALA A 133 -2.92 9.88 -13.84
N PRO A 134 -2.67 8.74 -13.16
CA PRO A 134 -3.66 7.69 -13.04
C PRO A 134 -4.92 8.24 -12.36
N LYS A 135 -6.07 8.10 -13.00
CA LYS A 135 -7.36 8.38 -12.35
C LYS A 135 -7.64 7.28 -11.32
N PRO A 136 -8.32 7.59 -10.21
CA PRO A 136 -8.78 6.55 -9.30
C PRO A 136 -9.68 5.58 -10.05
N THR A 137 -9.53 4.30 -9.73
CA THR A 137 -10.14 3.17 -10.46
C THR A 137 -11.27 2.50 -9.69
N GLY A 138 -11.55 3.00 -8.48
CA GLY A 138 -12.61 2.49 -7.61
C GLY A 138 -12.16 1.32 -6.73
N GLN A 139 -10.84 1.16 -6.55
CA GLN A 139 -10.32 0.13 -5.64
C GLN A 139 -10.57 0.51 -4.18
N GLY A 140 -10.39 -0.46 -3.28
CA GLY A 140 -10.69 -0.28 -1.86
C GLY A 140 -9.87 0.82 -1.17
N LEU A 141 -8.66 1.09 -1.67
CA LEU A 141 -7.77 2.17 -1.25
C LEU A 141 -6.81 2.53 -2.40
N GLU A 142 -6.64 3.82 -2.70
CA GLU A 142 -5.78 4.31 -3.79
C GLU A 142 -5.05 5.59 -3.36
N ILE A 143 -3.79 5.75 -3.78
CA ILE A 143 -3.04 7.01 -3.71
C ILE A 143 -2.85 7.49 -5.15
N VAL A 144 -3.30 8.71 -5.44
CA VAL A 144 -3.18 9.33 -6.76
C VAL A 144 -2.25 10.53 -6.66
N ALA A 145 -1.18 10.56 -7.48
CA ALA A 145 -0.36 11.75 -7.64
C ALA A 145 -1.12 12.83 -8.43
N LEU A 146 -1.09 14.06 -7.93
CA LEU A 146 -1.74 15.21 -8.56
C LEU A 146 -0.80 15.99 -9.51
N ALA A 147 0.50 15.70 -9.42
CA ALA A 147 1.52 16.08 -10.39
C ALA A 147 2.14 14.81 -11.00
N ASP A 148 2.73 14.91 -12.20
CA ASP A 148 3.47 13.80 -12.80
C ASP A 148 4.79 13.59 -12.04
N PRO A 149 4.96 12.48 -11.29
CA PRO A 149 6.17 12.27 -10.50
C PRO A 149 7.44 12.20 -11.33
N MET A 150 7.34 11.84 -12.62
CA MET A 150 8.49 11.72 -13.52
C MET A 150 9.03 13.07 -14.00
N THR A 151 8.37 14.18 -13.63
CA THR A 151 8.80 15.55 -13.91
C THR A 151 9.42 16.25 -12.69
N LEU A 152 9.44 15.56 -11.54
CA LEU A 152 9.93 16.09 -10.28
C LEU A 152 11.35 15.59 -9.98
N LYS A 153 12.07 16.33 -9.15
CA LYS A 153 13.36 15.93 -8.55
C LYS A 153 13.20 15.74 -7.05
N MET A 154 14.19 15.08 -6.44
CA MET A 154 14.27 14.99 -4.98
C MET A 154 14.14 16.38 -4.33
N GLY A 155 13.30 16.46 -3.30
CA GLY A 155 12.98 17.70 -2.58
C GLY A 155 11.80 18.49 -3.15
N ASP A 156 11.33 18.21 -4.37
CA ASP A 156 10.15 18.88 -4.91
C ASP A 156 8.86 18.45 -4.21
N ASP A 157 7.86 19.34 -4.25
CA ASP A 157 6.51 19.06 -3.76
C ASP A 157 5.84 17.97 -4.61
N LEU A 158 5.33 16.94 -3.93
CA LEU A 158 4.51 15.89 -4.50
C LEU A 158 3.11 15.95 -3.89
N PRO A 159 2.17 16.69 -4.49
CA PRO A 159 0.78 16.68 -4.07
C PRO A 159 0.13 15.34 -4.42
N VAL A 160 -0.56 14.74 -3.45
CA VAL A 160 -1.29 13.48 -3.64
C VAL A 160 -2.71 13.57 -3.09
N GLN A 161 -3.58 12.68 -3.57
CA GLN A 161 -4.94 12.51 -3.08
C GLN A 161 -5.21 11.03 -2.80
N VAL A 162 -5.82 10.74 -1.64
CA VAL A 162 -6.16 9.39 -1.22
C VAL A 162 -7.65 9.14 -1.45
N PHE A 163 -7.97 7.97 -2.00
CA PHE A 163 -9.34 7.52 -2.23
C PHE A 163 -9.62 6.19 -1.55
N ALA A 164 -10.86 6.00 -1.10
CA ALA A 164 -11.41 4.70 -0.69
C ALA A 164 -12.73 4.46 -1.43
N ASP A 165 -12.83 3.36 -2.17
CA ASP A 165 -13.96 3.04 -3.06
C ASP A 165 -14.30 4.20 -4.02
N GLY A 166 -13.26 4.83 -4.58
CA GLY A 166 -13.40 5.96 -5.50
C GLY A 166 -13.85 7.28 -4.86
N LYS A 167 -13.98 7.36 -3.52
CA LYS A 167 -14.31 8.61 -2.80
C LYS A 167 -13.08 9.17 -2.08
N PRO A 168 -12.90 10.50 -2.04
CA PRO A 168 -11.82 11.10 -1.26
C PRO A 168 -11.80 10.63 0.20
N LEU A 169 -10.61 10.32 0.72
CA LEU A 169 -10.40 9.83 2.08
C LEU A 169 -9.64 10.85 2.93
N ALA A 170 -10.38 11.55 3.78
CA ALA A 170 -9.85 12.53 4.73
C ALA A 170 -9.26 11.88 6.00
N GLY A 171 -8.35 12.59 6.67
CA GLY A 171 -7.88 12.26 8.02
C GLY A 171 -6.86 11.11 8.12
N VAL A 172 -6.31 10.63 6.99
CA VAL A 172 -5.28 9.58 6.99
C VAL A 172 -3.88 10.18 6.84
N ALA A 173 -2.89 9.59 7.50
CA ALA A 173 -1.49 9.94 7.33
C ALA A 173 -0.80 8.91 6.44
N LEU A 174 0.10 9.36 5.56
CA LEU A 174 0.82 8.51 4.62
C LEU A 174 2.23 8.24 5.15
N TYR A 175 2.72 7.03 4.92
CA TYR A 175 4.15 6.71 5.04
C TYR A 175 4.89 7.39 3.89
N VAL A 176 5.78 8.33 4.21
CA VAL A 176 6.43 9.19 3.20
C VAL A 176 7.63 8.53 2.52
N ASP A 177 8.26 7.57 3.19
CA ASP A 177 9.33 6.73 2.63
C ASP A 177 9.20 5.32 3.21
N TYR A 178 8.25 4.55 2.67
CA TYR A 178 7.85 3.26 3.24
C TYR A 178 8.98 2.21 3.26
N VAL A 179 10.00 2.36 2.40
CA VAL A 179 11.12 1.42 2.28
C VAL A 179 12.28 1.81 3.19
N ASN A 180 12.67 3.08 3.25
CA ASN A 180 13.85 3.49 4.03
C ASN A 180 13.48 4.01 5.43
N ASP A 181 12.25 4.47 5.63
CA ASP A 181 11.74 5.02 6.88
C ASP A 181 10.27 4.66 7.07
N GLY A 182 10.02 3.36 7.31
CA GLY A 182 8.68 2.76 7.47
C GLY A 182 7.85 3.30 8.64
N HIS A 183 8.34 4.31 9.36
CA HIS A 183 7.65 4.95 10.50
C HIS A 183 7.35 6.43 10.26
N ALA A 184 8.07 7.12 9.37
CA ALA A 184 7.80 8.52 9.08
C ALA A 184 6.43 8.71 8.42
N GLN A 185 5.62 9.57 9.03
CA GLN A 185 4.27 9.87 8.56
C GLN A 185 4.13 11.34 8.14
N SER A 186 3.30 11.57 7.12
CA SER A 186 2.89 12.90 6.68
C SER A 186 1.93 13.56 7.65
N ASN A 187 1.60 14.83 7.39
CA ASN A 187 0.36 15.41 7.88
C ASN A 187 -0.85 14.59 7.38
N ARG A 188 -1.98 14.69 8.08
CA ARG A 188 -3.21 14.01 7.66
C ARG A 188 -3.81 14.66 6.42
N THR A 189 -4.45 13.85 5.59
CA THR A 189 -5.22 14.33 4.44
C THR A 189 -6.35 15.27 4.85
N ASP A 190 -6.60 16.30 4.05
CA ASP A 190 -7.68 17.26 4.24
C ASP A 190 -9.06 16.66 3.88
N GLN A 191 -10.12 17.49 3.90
CA GLN A 191 -11.49 17.05 3.58
C GLN A 191 -11.66 16.57 2.13
N ASP A 192 -10.80 17.02 1.21
CA ASP A 192 -10.73 16.53 -0.16
C ASP A 192 -9.83 15.30 -0.28
N GLY A 193 -9.33 14.74 0.82
CA GLY A 193 -8.41 13.61 0.82
C GLY A 193 -7.01 13.95 0.33
N LYS A 194 -6.61 15.23 0.30
CA LYS A 194 -5.32 15.68 -0.25
C LYS A 194 -4.29 15.93 0.84
N VAL A 195 -3.03 15.73 0.48
CA VAL A 195 -1.85 16.14 1.27
C VAL A 195 -0.68 16.40 0.33
N THR A 196 0.17 17.37 0.67
CA THR A 196 1.44 17.59 -0.04
C THR A 196 2.57 16.88 0.70
N LEU A 197 3.31 16.05 -0.04
CA LEU A 197 4.54 15.39 0.40
C LEU A 197 5.73 16.05 -0.32
N PHE A 198 6.94 15.59 -0.01
CA PHE A 198 8.13 15.89 -0.82
C PHE A 198 8.65 14.62 -1.46
N VAL A 199 9.23 14.70 -2.66
CA VAL A 199 9.96 13.58 -3.26
C VAL A 199 11.19 13.29 -2.40
N ARG A 200 11.24 12.10 -1.81
CA ARG A 200 12.24 11.78 -0.77
C ARG A 200 13.57 11.31 -1.34
N ASN A 201 13.53 10.61 -2.47
CA ASN A 201 14.68 9.90 -3.01
C ASN A 201 14.93 10.27 -4.47
N ASP A 202 16.20 10.45 -4.82
CA ASP A 202 16.69 10.50 -6.20
C ASP A 202 16.88 9.07 -6.75
N GLY A 203 15.75 8.37 -6.89
CA GLY A 203 15.71 6.94 -7.15
C GLY A 203 14.33 6.38 -6.77
N LEU A 204 14.29 5.20 -6.15
CA LEU A 204 13.04 4.55 -5.77
C LEU A 204 12.32 5.34 -4.66
N ASN A 205 11.08 5.74 -4.94
CA ASN A 205 10.16 6.32 -3.99
C ASN A 205 8.98 5.36 -3.79
N VAL A 206 8.63 5.07 -2.54
CA VAL A 206 7.46 4.26 -2.19
C VAL A 206 6.70 4.95 -1.06
N ILE A 207 5.50 5.42 -1.37
CA ILE A 207 4.59 6.08 -0.42
C ILE A 207 3.51 5.07 -0.05
N GLY A 208 3.18 4.96 1.23
CA GLY A 208 2.20 3.99 1.72
C GLY A 208 1.02 4.62 2.46
N VAL A 209 -0.12 3.97 2.45
CA VAL A 209 -1.26 4.32 3.31
C VAL A 209 -2.05 3.07 3.69
N SER A 210 -2.57 3.03 4.90
CA SER A 210 -3.42 1.94 5.38
C SER A 210 -4.83 2.46 5.68
N HIS A 211 -5.81 1.60 5.45
CA HIS A 211 -7.21 1.87 5.78
C HIS A 211 -7.95 0.56 6.02
N ALA A 212 -8.88 0.53 6.97
CA ALA A 212 -9.67 -0.66 7.26
C ALA A 212 -11.16 -0.34 7.27
N LYS A 213 -11.97 -1.28 6.77
CA LYS A 213 -13.43 -1.19 6.72
C LYS A 213 -14.03 -2.37 7.47
N LYS A 214 -14.88 -2.06 8.46
CA LYS A 214 -15.58 -3.10 9.23
C LYS A 214 -16.57 -3.85 8.35
N THR A 215 -16.76 -5.13 8.66
CA THR A 215 -17.68 -6.03 7.95
C THR A 215 -18.63 -6.68 8.95
N PRO A 216 -19.58 -5.92 9.53
CA PRO A 216 -20.43 -6.40 10.63
C PRO A 216 -21.30 -7.62 10.25
N ASP A 217 -21.61 -7.77 8.96
CA ASP A 217 -22.46 -8.85 8.44
C ASP A 217 -21.66 -10.06 7.92
N ASN A 218 -20.33 -10.10 8.13
CA ASN A 218 -19.47 -11.20 7.69
C ASN A 218 -19.02 -12.05 8.88
N ALA A 219 -19.37 -13.34 8.86
CA ALA A 219 -19.00 -14.27 9.93
C ALA A 219 -17.50 -14.66 9.93
N GLU A 220 -16.83 -14.54 8.78
CA GLU A 220 -15.44 -15.00 8.59
C GLU A 220 -14.40 -13.91 8.84
N ILE A 221 -14.80 -12.63 8.85
CA ILE A 221 -13.92 -11.47 9.05
C ILE A 221 -14.62 -10.34 9.78
N ASP A 222 -13.88 -9.63 10.62
CA ASP A 222 -14.36 -8.44 11.31
C ASP A 222 -14.13 -7.16 10.48
N GLN A 223 -13.12 -7.18 9.60
CA GLN A 223 -12.80 -6.08 8.69
C GLN A 223 -12.00 -6.53 7.47
N VAL A 224 -12.08 -5.73 6.40
CA VAL A 224 -11.07 -5.74 5.33
C VAL A 224 -10.04 -4.67 5.62
N SER A 225 -8.76 -5.03 5.62
CA SER A 225 -7.64 -4.11 5.79
C SER A 225 -6.92 -3.95 4.45
N TYR A 226 -6.81 -2.71 4.00
CA TYR A 226 -6.12 -2.31 2.79
C TYR A 226 -4.78 -1.67 3.15
N PHE A 227 -3.75 -1.98 2.39
CA PHE A 227 -2.51 -1.23 2.34
C PHE A 227 -2.23 -0.88 0.88
N ALA A 228 -2.26 0.41 0.56
CA ALA A 228 -2.00 0.91 -0.78
C ALA A 228 -0.63 1.59 -0.81
N THR A 229 0.10 1.40 -1.90
CA THR A 229 1.34 2.12 -2.18
C THR A 229 1.29 2.82 -3.53
N LEU A 230 1.94 3.98 -3.60
CA LEU A 230 2.33 4.65 -4.83
C LEU A 230 3.85 4.53 -4.95
N SER A 231 4.34 4.00 -6.07
CA SER A 231 5.78 3.88 -6.33
C SER A 231 6.19 4.50 -7.66
N PHE A 232 7.40 5.03 -7.70
CA PHE A 232 8.04 5.55 -8.91
C PHE A 232 9.55 5.58 -8.67
N THR A 233 10.33 5.52 -9.75
CA THR A 233 11.79 5.61 -9.68
C THR A 233 12.23 6.77 -10.54
N LEU A 234 12.83 7.79 -9.93
CA LEU A 234 13.47 8.85 -10.71
C LEU A 234 14.68 8.27 -11.47
N PRO A 235 14.87 8.64 -12.74
CA PRO A 235 16.05 8.22 -13.48
C PRO A 235 17.29 8.80 -12.79
N HIS A 236 18.30 7.95 -12.61
CA HIS A 236 19.61 8.42 -12.17
C HIS A 236 20.24 9.17 -13.35
N GLU A 237 20.48 10.48 -13.20
CA GLU A 237 21.34 11.21 -14.13
C GLU A 237 22.78 10.80 -13.84
N GLU A 238 23.43 10.10 -14.77
CA GLU A 238 24.88 9.92 -14.74
C GLU A 238 25.49 11.20 -15.31
N ASP A 239 26.18 11.98 -14.46
CA ASP A 239 26.99 13.14 -14.85
C ASP A 239 28.17 12.75 -15.77
#